data_AF-A0AA38U847-F1
#
_entry.id   AF-A0AA38U847-F1
#
_cell.length_a   1.000
_cell.length_b   1.000
_cell.length_c   1.000
_cell.angle_alpha   90.00
_cell.angle_beta   90.00
_cell.angle_gamma   90.00
#
_symmetry.space_group_name_H-M   'P 1'
#
loop_
_entity.id
_entity.type
_entity.pdbx_description
1 polymer ?
#
loop_
_entity_poly.entity_id
_entity_poly.type
_entity_poly.pdbx_seq_one_letter_code
_entity_poly.pdbx_strand_id
1 'polypeptide(L)'
;MDKVVFVLFSVLVLISLISSIGFAIETGSQIPIGGTFLSMERLCTSEVLLSSGVHLISALILYGYLIPISLYVSLEFVKVLQAFFINQDIHIYDEETDTRARARTSNLNEELGMVDTILSDKTGTLTCNQMDFVKCSIAGVQYGLQSGQGQTSVEGLDAASASANASAPHGFEIELGVLPTDPQTESSYSNRIIKGFRFDDDRLMNGNWSREPNTDIHLLFFRILALCHTAIPELNEETGTFT
;
A
#
# COMPACT_ATOMS: atom_id res chain seq x y z
N MET A 1 -13.60 -8.65 -17.28
CA MET A 1 -15.05 -8.86 -17.51
C MET A 1 -15.36 -9.31 -18.92
N ASP A 2 -14.69 -8.79 -19.95
CA ASP A 2 -14.97 -9.11 -21.36
C ASP A 2 -14.94 -10.61 -21.67
N LYS A 3 -13.96 -11.34 -21.14
CA LYS A 3 -13.87 -12.80 -21.28
C LYS A 3 -15.13 -13.51 -20.76
N VAL A 4 -15.70 -13.03 -19.66
CA VAL A 4 -16.94 -13.60 -19.08
C VAL A 4 -18.13 -13.32 -20.00
N VAL A 5 -18.22 -12.12 -20.57
CA VAL A 5 -19.26 -11.78 -21.55
C VAL A 5 -19.17 -12.66 -22.79
N PHE A 6 -17.97 -12.91 -23.33
CA PHE A 6 -17.78 -13.83 -24.45
C PHE A 6 -18.18 -15.27 -24.10
N VAL A 7 -17.86 -15.74 -22.88
CA VAL A 7 -18.28 -17.06 -22.41
C VAL A 7 -19.80 -17.14 -22.30
N LEU A 8 -20.45 -16.16 -21.68
CA LEU A 8 -21.91 -16.11 -21.55
C LEU A 8 -22.61 -16.04 -22.92
N PHE A 9 -22.08 -15.23 -23.84
CA PHE A 9 -22.59 -15.15 -25.21
C PHE A 9 -22.42 -16.47 -25.98
N SER A 10 -21.28 -17.15 -25.82
CA SER A 10 -21.06 -18.47 -26.41
C SER A 10 -22.05 -19.51 -25.85
N VAL A 11 -22.27 -19.52 -24.54
CA VAL A 11 -23.25 -20.40 -23.88
C VAL A 11 -24.67 -20.09 -24.35
N LEU A 12 -25.03 -18.81 -24.49
CA LEU A 12 -26.33 -18.37 -25.02
C LEU A 12 -26.57 -18.93 -26.43
N VAL A 13 -25.60 -18.79 -27.33
CA VAL A 13 -25.70 -19.31 -28.70
C VAL A 13 -25.83 -20.83 -28.67
N LEU A 14 -25.04 -21.54 -27.87
CA LEU A 14 -25.11 -22.99 -27.75
C LEU A 14 -26.47 -23.48 -27.26
N ILE A 15 -27.03 -22.87 -26.21
CA ILE A 15 -28.35 -23.26 -25.68
C ILE A 15 -29.46 -22.95 -26.71
N SER A 16 -29.37 -21.82 -27.41
CA SER A 16 -30.33 -21.46 -28.47
C SER A 16 -30.28 -22.42 -29.66
N LEU A 17 -29.08 -22.89 -30.04
CA LEU A 17 -28.89 -23.91 -31.08
C LEU A 17 -29.47 -25.27 -30.66
N ILE A 18 -29.18 -25.72 -29.44
CA ILE A 18 -29.72 -26.98 -28.91
C ILE A 18 -31.25 -26.93 -28.87
N SER A 19 -31.83 -25.80 -28.46
CA SER A 19 -33.28 -25.58 -28.44
C SER A 19 -33.90 -25.60 -29.85
N SER A 20 -33.27 -24.92 -30.81
CA SER A 20 -33.72 -24.89 -32.21
C SER A 20 -33.63 -26.28 -32.90
N ILE A 21 -32.56 -27.03 -32.63
CA ILE A 21 -32.40 -28.42 -33.12
C ILE A 21 -33.45 -29.33 -32.48
N GLY A 22 -33.67 -29.21 -31.17
CA GLY A 22 -34.72 -29.97 -30.47
C GLY A 22 -36.11 -29.72 -31.05
N PHE A 23 -36.44 -28.46 -31.34
CA PHE A 23 -37.68 -28.09 -32.00
C PHE A 23 -37.81 -28.67 -33.42
N ALA A 24 -36.72 -28.68 -34.19
CA ALA A 24 -36.69 -29.26 -35.54
C ALA A 24 -36.90 -30.78 -35.52
N ILE A 25 -36.29 -31.49 -34.56
CA ILE A 25 -36.45 -32.94 -34.40
C ILE A 25 -37.88 -33.29 -33.99
N GLU A 26 -38.44 -32.59 -32.99
CA GLU A 26 -39.81 -32.85 -32.51
C GLU A 26 -40.85 -32.59 -33.62
N THR A 27 -40.68 -31.50 -34.38
CA THR A 27 -41.50 -31.17 -35.56
C THR A 27 -41.39 -32.25 -36.65
N GLY A 28 -40.22 -32.86 -36.81
CA GLY A 28 -40.01 -33.98 -37.74
C GLY A 28 -40.61 -35.31 -37.27
N SER A 29 -40.69 -35.54 -35.96
CA SER A 29 -41.20 -36.78 -35.37
C SER A 29 -42.72 -36.78 -35.16
N GLN A 30 -43.36 -35.62 -34.95
CA GLN A 30 -44.82 -35.49 -34.82
C GLN A 30 -45.52 -35.34 -36.18
N ILE A 31 -45.50 -36.41 -36.97
CA ILE A 31 -46.41 -36.63 -38.09
C ILE A 31 -46.88 -38.09 -37.98
N PRO A 32 -47.71 -38.49 -36.98
CA PRO A 32 -49.17 -38.46 -37.18
C PRO A 32 -50.09 -38.47 -35.91
N ILE A 33 -51.34 -38.05 -36.10
CA ILE A 33 -52.58 -38.34 -35.33
C ILE A 33 -52.77 -37.63 -33.95
N GLY A 34 -53.61 -36.58 -33.96
CA GLY A 34 -54.53 -36.29 -32.85
C GLY A 34 -54.09 -35.21 -31.86
N GLY A 35 -54.22 -33.93 -32.24
CA GLY A 35 -53.96 -32.81 -31.33
C GLY A 35 -54.29 -31.45 -31.95
N THR A 36 -55.48 -31.31 -32.54
CA THR A 36 -55.96 -30.06 -33.11
C THR A 36 -56.45 -29.13 -32.00
N PHE A 37 -55.73 -28.04 -31.72
CA PHE A 37 -56.37 -26.79 -31.25
C PHE A 37 -55.55 -25.52 -31.53
N LEU A 38 -54.22 -25.58 -31.64
CA LEU A 38 -53.38 -24.44 -32.06
C LEU A 38 -52.67 -24.74 -33.37
N SER A 39 -53.47 -25.03 -34.41
CA SER A 39 -52.97 -25.18 -35.78
C SER A 39 -52.93 -23.81 -36.43
N MET A 40 -51.83 -23.07 -36.26
CA MET A 40 -51.56 -21.91 -37.11
C MET A 40 -50.63 -22.31 -38.25
N GLU A 41 -51.21 -22.26 -39.45
CA GLU A 41 -50.66 -22.44 -40.80
C GLU A 41 -49.43 -23.32 -40.99
N ARG A 42 -49.74 -24.55 -41.41
CA ARG A 42 -48.86 -25.54 -42.00
C ARG A 42 -48.47 -25.10 -43.41
N LEU A 43 -47.29 -24.51 -43.59
CA LEU A 43 -46.67 -24.39 -44.92
C LEU A 43 -45.48 -25.38 -45.04
N CYS A 44 -45.23 -25.80 -46.29
CA CYS A 44 -44.45 -26.95 -46.75
C CYS A 44 -43.03 -27.09 -46.17
N THR A 45 -42.36 -28.21 -46.46
CA THR A 45 -40.99 -28.59 -46.04
C THR A 45 -39.87 -27.53 -46.18
N SER A 46 -40.07 -26.46 -46.95
CA SER A 46 -39.20 -25.26 -46.95
C SER A 46 -39.32 -24.40 -45.68
N GLU A 47 -40.45 -24.49 -44.99
CA GLU A 47 -40.76 -23.80 -43.74
C GLU A 47 -40.17 -24.48 -42.51
N VAL A 48 -39.69 -25.72 -42.59
CA VAL A 48 -39.08 -26.36 -41.39
C VAL A 48 -37.80 -25.61 -41.00
N LEU A 49 -37.00 -25.24 -42.00
CA LEU A 49 -35.81 -24.42 -41.81
C LEU A 49 -36.18 -23.00 -41.36
N LEU A 50 -37.22 -22.42 -41.97
CA LEU A 50 -37.67 -21.06 -41.65
C LEU A 50 -38.28 -20.98 -40.24
N SER A 51 -39.12 -21.94 -39.88
CA SER A 51 -39.70 -22.12 -38.55
C SER A 51 -38.62 -22.39 -37.51
N SER A 52 -37.68 -23.31 -37.76
CA SER A 52 -36.52 -23.55 -36.87
C SER A 52 -35.66 -22.28 -36.71
N GLY A 53 -35.51 -21.48 -37.75
CA GLY A 53 -34.85 -20.17 -37.72
C GLY A 53 -35.61 -19.12 -36.89
N VAL A 54 -36.93 -19.04 -37.02
CA VAL A 54 -37.78 -18.17 -36.18
C VAL A 54 -37.73 -18.63 -34.72
N HIS A 55 -37.75 -19.95 -34.46
CA HIS A 55 -37.57 -20.52 -33.13
C HIS A 55 -36.18 -20.24 -32.56
N LEU A 56 -35.13 -20.25 -33.38
CA LEU A 56 -33.77 -19.87 -32.97
C LEU A 56 -33.71 -18.40 -32.55
N ILE A 57 -34.28 -17.49 -33.35
CA ILE A 57 -34.34 -16.06 -33.02
C ILE A 57 -35.17 -15.84 -31.75
N SER A 58 -36.31 -16.53 -31.62
CA SER A 58 -37.17 -16.44 -30.45
C SER A 58 -36.47 -16.97 -29.18
N ALA A 59 -35.71 -18.07 -29.29
CA ALA A 59 -34.90 -18.61 -28.21
C ALA A 59 -33.73 -17.69 -27.84
N LEU A 60 -33.08 -17.04 -28.81
CA LEU A 60 -32.04 -16.04 -28.54
C LEU A 60 -32.59 -14.84 -27.76
N ILE A 61 -33.77 -14.34 -28.13
CA ILE A 61 -34.44 -13.25 -27.40
C ILE A 61 -34.86 -13.72 -26.02
N LEU A 62 -35.45 -14.92 -25.91
CA LEU A 62 -35.89 -15.49 -24.64
C LEU A 62 -34.73 -15.65 -23.68
N TYR A 63 -33.60 -16.21 -24.11
CA TYR A 63 -32.43 -16.39 -23.24
C TYR A 63 -31.52 -15.14 -23.16
N GLY A 64 -31.84 -14.05 -23.88
CA GLY A 64 -31.06 -12.82 -23.88
C GLY A 64 -30.95 -12.15 -22.50
N TYR A 65 -31.86 -12.47 -21.55
CA TYR A 65 -31.74 -12.02 -20.16
C TYR A 65 -30.58 -12.67 -19.39
N LEU A 66 -29.98 -13.75 -19.91
CA LEU A 66 -28.81 -14.41 -19.31
C LEU A 66 -27.54 -13.54 -19.34
N ILE A 67 -27.52 -12.48 -20.17
CA ILE A 67 -26.52 -11.41 -20.08
C ILE A 67 -27.17 -10.28 -19.26
N PRO A 68 -27.05 -10.30 -17.92
CA PRO A 68 -27.67 -9.29 -17.08
C PRO A 68 -27.01 -7.93 -17.34
N ILE A 69 -27.69 -7.08 -18.09
CA ILE A 69 -27.31 -5.67 -18.30
C ILE A 69 -27.19 -4.96 -16.94
N SER A 70 -28.02 -5.35 -15.97
CA SER A 70 -27.98 -4.86 -14.60
C SER A 70 -26.68 -5.19 -13.87
N LEU A 71 -26.05 -6.34 -14.12
CA LEU A 71 -24.83 -6.74 -13.43
C LEU A 71 -23.68 -5.78 -13.74
N TYR A 72 -23.57 -5.30 -14.97
CA TYR A 72 -22.55 -4.33 -15.34
C TYR A 72 -22.71 -3.02 -14.57
N VAL A 73 -23.93 -2.47 -14.57
CA VAL A 73 -24.24 -1.22 -13.86
C VAL A 73 -24.08 -1.39 -12.34
N SER A 74 -24.49 -2.53 -11.78
CA SER A 74 -24.32 -2.83 -10.36
C SER A 74 -22.84 -2.92 -9.97
N LEU A 75 -21.98 -3.53 -10.79
CA LEU A 75 -20.55 -3.58 -10.51
C LEU A 75 -19.91 -2.18 -10.54
N GLU A 76 -20.25 -1.35 -11.53
CA GLU A 76 -19.80 0.05 -11.57
C GLU A 76 -20.25 0.82 -10.33
N PHE A 77 -21.49 0.62 -9.89
CA PHE A 77 -22.01 1.25 -8.69
C PHE A 77 -21.25 0.81 -7.43
N VAL A 78 -20.94 -0.48 -7.30
CA VAL A 78 -20.15 -1.01 -6.19
C VAL A 78 -18.75 -0.39 -6.16
N LYS A 79 -18.09 -0.25 -7.31
CA LYS A 79 -16.77 0.40 -7.40
C LYS A 79 -16.80 1.86 -6.93
N VAL A 80 -17.84 2.59 -7.31
CA VAL A 80 -18.04 3.99 -6.87
C VAL A 80 -18.27 4.05 -5.36
N LEU A 81 -19.09 3.16 -4.80
CA LEU A 81 -19.30 3.07 -3.36
C LEU A 81 -18.02 2.74 -2.59
N GLN A 82 -17.20 1.81 -3.11
CA GLN A 82 -15.90 1.49 -2.53
C GLN A 82 -14.96 2.71 -2.53
N ALA A 83 -14.90 3.46 -3.63
CA ALA A 83 -14.10 4.69 -3.69
C ALA A 83 -14.60 5.74 -2.69
N PHE A 84 -15.92 5.83 -2.49
CA PHE A 84 -16.51 6.71 -1.49
C PHE A 84 -16.09 6.32 -0.07
N PHE A 85 -16.08 5.03 0.27
CA PHE A 85 -15.62 4.56 1.57
C PHE A 85 -14.13 4.83 1.80
N ILE A 86 -13.27 4.62 0.79
CA ILE A 86 -11.84 4.97 0.89
C ILE A 86 -11.65 6.46 1.20
N ASN A 87 -12.46 7.33 0.60
CA ASN A 87 -12.38 8.78 0.82
C ASN A 87 -12.89 9.23 2.22
N GLN A 88 -13.68 8.39 2.89
CA GLN A 88 -14.23 8.66 4.21
C GLN A 88 -13.48 7.96 5.34
N ASP A 89 -12.44 7.18 5.02
CA ASP A 89 -11.69 6.45 6.01
C ASP A 89 -10.85 7.40 6.89
N ILE A 90 -11.12 7.37 8.19
CA ILE A 90 -10.41 8.18 9.19
C ILE A 90 -9.01 7.63 9.50
N HIS A 91 -8.76 6.35 9.19
CA HIS A 91 -7.46 5.74 9.47
C HIS A 91 -6.41 6.10 8.40
N ILE A 92 -6.85 6.60 7.24
CA ILE A 92 -5.98 7.04 6.14
C ILE A 92 -6.09 8.57 5.96
N TYR A 93 -6.12 9.26 7.10
CA TYR A 93 -6.11 10.71 7.21
C TYR A 93 -4.83 11.17 7.90
N ASP A 94 -4.17 12.15 7.31
CA ASP A 94 -2.98 12.78 7.86
C ASP A 94 -3.34 14.07 8.59
N GLU A 95 -3.15 14.08 9.90
CA GLU A 95 -3.43 15.21 10.78
C GLU A 95 -2.47 16.38 10.57
N GLU A 96 -1.21 16.13 10.19
CA GLU A 96 -0.20 17.20 10.05
C GLU A 96 -0.47 18.08 8.83
N THR A 97 -0.93 17.49 7.73
CA THR A 97 -1.22 18.20 6.48
C THR A 97 -2.71 18.46 6.24
N ASP A 98 -3.60 17.99 7.14
CA ASP A 98 -5.05 17.99 6.97
C ASP A 98 -5.48 17.36 5.62
N THR A 99 -4.79 16.27 5.22
CA THR A 99 -5.05 15.60 3.95
C THR A 99 -5.66 14.22 4.16
N ARG A 100 -6.77 13.95 3.47
CA ARG A 100 -7.43 12.65 3.43
C ARG A 100 -7.05 11.85 2.18
N ALA A 101 -7.09 10.53 2.30
CA ALA A 101 -7.03 9.64 1.15
C ALA A 101 -8.07 10.04 0.08
N ARG A 102 -7.65 10.08 -1.18
CA ARG A 102 -8.52 10.44 -2.30
C ARG A 102 -8.38 9.45 -3.46
N ALA A 103 -9.36 8.56 -3.59
CA ALA A 103 -9.53 7.72 -4.76
C ALA A 103 -9.98 8.56 -5.97
N ARG A 104 -9.06 8.76 -6.92
CA ARG A 104 -9.35 9.51 -8.17
C ARG A 104 -9.98 8.64 -9.26
N THR A 105 -9.79 7.33 -9.19
CA THR A 105 -10.24 6.37 -10.19
C THR A 105 -10.82 5.15 -9.49
N SER A 106 -12.14 4.95 -9.57
CA SER A 106 -12.85 3.82 -8.93
C SER A 106 -12.61 2.48 -9.62
N ASN A 107 -12.22 2.49 -10.90
CA ASN A 107 -12.06 1.27 -11.70
C ASN A 107 -10.88 0.38 -11.24
N LEU A 108 -9.93 0.96 -10.50
CA LEU A 108 -8.72 0.29 -10.04
C LEU A 108 -8.83 -0.20 -8.61
N ASN A 109 -9.97 0.01 -7.94
CA ASN A 109 -10.16 -0.37 -6.54
C ASN A 109 -9.93 -1.88 -6.32
N GLU A 110 -10.37 -2.72 -7.26
CA GLU A 110 -10.11 -4.16 -7.22
C GLU A 110 -8.64 -4.54 -7.47
N GLU A 111 -7.92 -3.75 -8.28
CA GLU A 111 -6.52 -4.02 -8.62
C GLU A 111 -5.60 -3.74 -7.44
N LEU A 112 -5.96 -2.78 -6.56
CA LEU A 112 -5.23 -2.53 -5.32
C LEU A 112 -5.13 -3.78 -4.43
N GLY A 113 -6.13 -4.68 -4.47
CA GLY A 113 -6.12 -5.94 -3.73
C GLY A 113 -5.22 -7.03 -4.33
N MET A 114 -4.67 -6.79 -5.52
CA MET A 114 -3.87 -7.77 -6.28
C MET A 114 -2.43 -7.28 -6.53
N VAL A 115 -1.99 -6.23 -5.84
CA VAL A 115 -0.64 -5.68 -6.00
C VAL A 115 0.38 -6.64 -5.41
N ASP A 116 1.31 -7.11 -6.25
CA ASP A 116 2.41 -8.02 -5.85
C ASP A 116 3.74 -7.28 -5.61
N THR A 117 4.00 -6.23 -6.39
CA THR A 117 5.25 -5.46 -6.31
C THR A 117 4.96 -3.98 -6.14
N ILE A 118 5.56 -3.37 -5.11
CA ILE A 118 5.51 -1.92 -4.87
C ILE A 118 6.84 -1.31 -5.30
N LEU A 119 6.78 -0.37 -6.23
CA LEU A 119 7.93 0.46 -6.62
C LEU A 119 7.79 1.80 -5.91
N SER A 120 8.66 2.05 -4.93
CA SER A 120 8.64 3.28 -4.14
C SER A 120 9.78 4.21 -4.54
N ASP A 121 9.50 5.52 -4.61
CA ASP A 121 10.54 6.53 -4.72
C ASP A 121 11.24 6.73 -3.36
N LYS A 122 12.51 7.11 -3.38
CA LYS A 122 13.28 7.34 -2.14
C LYS A 122 12.91 8.66 -1.50
N THR A 123 12.94 9.74 -2.27
CA THR A 123 12.87 11.11 -1.73
C THR A 123 11.43 11.59 -1.71
N GLY A 124 10.94 12.04 -0.56
CA GLY A 124 9.55 12.51 -0.40
C GLY A 124 8.50 11.41 -0.31
N THR A 125 8.88 10.13 -0.44
CA THR A 125 8.03 8.98 -0.09
C THR A 125 8.60 8.21 1.09
N LEU A 126 9.83 7.69 0.98
CA LEU A 126 10.47 6.98 2.09
C LEU A 126 11.15 7.93 3.09
N THR A 127 11.57 9.11 2.64
CA THR A 127 12.25 10.09 3.49
C THR A 127 11.50 11.41 3.52
N CYS A 128 11.41 12.02 4.71
CA CYS A 128 10.82 13.35 4.94
C CYS A 128 11.73 14.50 4.47
N ASN A 129 12.78 14.23 3.69
CA ASN A 129 13.80 15.19 3.25
C ASN A 129 14.37 16.06 4.39
N GLN A 130 14.46 15.48 5.60
CA GLN A 130 15.05 16.11 6.77
C GLN A 130 16.16 15.20 7.30
N MET A 131 17.33 15.78 7.56
CA MET A 131 18.49 15.09 8.11
C MET A 131 18.65 15.51 9.56
N ASP A 132 18.50 14.57 10.50
CA ASP A 132 18.72 14.81 11.92
C ASP A 132 20.11 14.28 12.33
N PHE A 133 20.91 15.09 13.03
CA PHE A 133 22.12 14.62 13.70
C PHE A 133 21.73 13.87 14.98
N VAL A 134 22.03 12.57 15.07
CA VAL A 134 21.54 11.70 16.16
C VAL A 134 22.67 11.08 16.99
N LYS A 135 23.76 10.64 16.34
CA LYS A 135 24.90 9.98 16.98
C LYS A 135 26.20 10.35 16.31
N CYS A 136 27.28 10.34 17.07
CA CYS A 136 28.62 10.49 16.53
C CYS A 136 29.62 9.62 17.30
N SER A 137 30.80 9.41 16.72
CA SER A 137 31.89 8.69 17.37
C SER A 137 33.14 9.55 17.35
N ILE A 138 33.71 9.82 18.51
CA ILE A 138 34.92 10.64 18.68
C ILE A 138 35.96 9.78 19.41
N ALA A 139 37.17 9.68 18.84
CA ALA A 139 38.26 8.88 19.41
C ALA A 139 37.90 7.41 19.76
N GLY A 140 36.94 6.81 19.04
CA GLY A 140 36.46 5.45 19.29
C GLY A 140 35.36 5.32 20.34
N VAL A 141 34.95 6.43 20.97
CA VAL A 141 33.81 6.48 21.89
C VAL A 141 32.57 6.93 21.13
N GLN A 142 31.47 6.20 21.31
CA GLN A 142 30.17 6.53 20.70
C GLN A 142 29.37 7.46 21.62
N TYR A 143 28.77 8.49 21.03
CA TYR A 143 27.97 9.50 21.71
C TYR A 143 26.60 9.66 21.03
N GLY A 144 25.60 10.05 21.81
CA GLY A 144 24.20 10.24 21.40
C GLY A 144 23.26 9.22 22.04
N LEU A 145 21.95 9.52 22.00
CA LEU A 145 20.92 8.87 22.81
C LEU A 145 21.01 7.32 22.80
N GLN A 146 21.43 6.76 23.93
CA GLN A 146 21.15 5.36 24.29
C GLN A 146 19.84 5.36 25.08
N SER A 147 18.73 5.18 24.38
CA SER A 147 17.50 4.72 25.03
C SER A 147 17.77 3.29 25.54
N GLY A 148 18.28 3.18 26.77
CA GLY A 148 18.44 1.92 27.49
C GLY A 148 19.86 1.32 27.50
N GLN A 149 20.76 1.89 28.29
CA GLN A 149 21.69 1.04 29.05
C GLN A 149 21.57 1.41 30.52
N GLY A 150 20.95 0.49 31.27
CA GLY A 150 21.19 0.38 32.69
C GLY A 150 22.70 0.37 32.95
N GLN A 151 23.07 1.06 34.02
CA GLN A 151 24.40 1.13 34.57
C GLN A 151 25.07 -0.25 34.57
N THR A 152 26.09 -0.46 33.74
CA THR A 152 27.16 -1.39 34.07
C THR A 152 28.48 -0.68 33.83
N SER A 153 28.91 0.03 34.85
CA SER A 153 30.30 0.31 35.13
C SER A 153 31.05 -1.02 35.17
N VAL A 154 31.92 -1.28 34.20
CA VAL A 154 33.08 -2.16 34.42
C VAL A 154 34.27 -1.53 33.73
N GLU A 155 35.23 -1.14 34.56
CA GLU A 155 36.56 -0.69 34.21
C GLU A 155 37.35 -1.77 33.45
N GLY A 156 38.10 -1.35 32.44
CA GLY A 156 39.49 -1.79 32.23
C GLY A 156 39.78 -3.10 31.50
N LEU A 157 40.85 -3.02 30.69
CA LEU A 157 41.73 -4.07 30.16
C LEU A 157 41.49 -4.57 28.72
N ASP A 158 42.33 -3.98 27.87
CA ASP A 158 43.26 -4.65 26.95
C ASP A 158 42.88 -4.89 25.48
N ALA A 159 43.78 -4.34 24.66
CA ALA A 159 43.90 -4.56 23.24
C ALA A 159 44.41 -5.98 22.92
N ALA A 160 44.17 -6.36 21.66
CA ALA A 160 44.73 -7.49 20.91
C ALA A 160 43.98 -8.82 20.99
N SER A 161 43.19 -9.09 19.96
CA SER A 161 43.60 -10.07 18.94
C SER A 161 42.66 -10.04 17.74
N ALA A 162 43.27 -9.80 16.59
CA ALA A 162 42.69 -10.14 15.30
C ALA A 162 42.53 -11.66 15.19
N SER A 163 41.38 -12.13 14.72
CA SER A 163 41.37 -13.19 13.71
C SER A 163 40.01 -13.24 13.02
N ALA A 164 40.08 -13.25 11.70
CA ALA A 164 38.99 -13.38 10.76
C ALA A 164 38.10 -14.60 11.05
N ASN A 165 36.80 -14.45 10.78
CA ASN A 165 36.12 -15.26 9.78
C ASN A 165 34.80 -14.60 9.37
N ALA A 166 34.66 -14.42 8.07
CA ALA A 166 33.48 -13.89 7.42
C ALA A 166 32.41 -14.99 7.25
N SER A 167 31.16 -14.66 7.59
CA SER A 167 29.97 -15.13 6.88
C SER A 167 28.71 -14.43 7.45
N ALA A 168 28.22 -13.42 6.73
CA ALA A 168 26.80 -13.01 6.79
C ALA A 168 25.98 -14.03 5.96
N PRO A 169 24.65 -14.16 6.15
CA PRO A 169 23.67 -13.09 5.86
C PRO A 169 22.74 -12.81 7.05
N HIS A 170 22.53 -11.56 7.42
CA HIS A 170 21.44 -10.68 6.94
C HIS A 170 20.04 -11.19 7.34
N GLY A 171 19.54 -10.63 8.44
CA GLY A 171 18.20 -10.81 8.98
C GLY A 171 18.09 -10.05 10.30
N PHE A 172 17.96 -8.72 10.24
CA PHE A 172 17.66 -7.89 11.41
C PHE A 172 16.16 -7.59 11.34
N GLU A 173 15.36 -8.42 12.00
CA GLU A 173 13.95 -8.15 12.24
C GLU A 173 13.84 -6.99 13.24
N ILE A 174 13.22 -5.89 12.81
CA ILE A 174 12.82 -4.81 13.71
C ILE A 174 11.42 -5.18 14.21
N GLU A 175 11.38 -5.80 15.39
CA GLU A 175 10.15 -6.03 16.13
C GLU A 175 9.64 -4.68 16.65
N LEU A 176 8.52 -4.23 16.11
CA LEU A 176 7.83 -3.01 16.53
C LEU A 176 7.14 -3.25 17.89
N GLY A 177 7.95 -3.29 18.95
CA GLY A 177 7.49 -3.39 20.32
C GLY A 177 6.85 -2.07 20.79
N VAL A 178 5.54 -2.08 20.96
CA VAL A 178 4.78 -1.03 21.66
C VAL A 178 5.33 -0.92 23.09
N LEU A 179 6.02 0.19 23.39
CA LEU A 179 6.51 0.46 24.74
C LEU A 179 5.38 1.07 25.60
N PRO A 180 5.16 0.63 26.85
CA PRO A 180 4.13 1.20 27.72
C PRO A 180 4.50 2.62 28.15
N THR A 181 3.53 3.53 28.05
CA THR A 181 3.62 4.89 28.56
C THR A 181 3.57 4.89 30.08
N ASP A 182 4.72 5.14 30.73
CA ASP A 182 4.78 5.40 32.17
C ASP A 182 4.90 6.93 32.42
N PRO A 183 4.08 7.57 33.27
CA PRO A 183 3.84 9.02 33.21
C PRO A 183 4.76 9.90 34.07
N GLN A 184 5.95 9.44 34.48
CA GLN A 184 6.72 10.13 35.56
C GLN A 184 8.13 10.62 35.22
N THR A 185 8.46 10.88 33.95
CA THR A 185 9.74 11.54 33.60
C THR A 185 9.53 12.79 32.75
N GLU A 186 8.56 13.64 33.11
CA GLU A 186 8.29 14.91 32.39
C GLU A 186 8.98 16.15 32.99
N SER A 187 9.83 16.02 34.02
CA SER A 187 10.46 17.18 34.65
C SER A 187 11.94 17.35 34.30
N SER A 188 12.20 18.09 33.21
CA SER A 188 13.43 18.85 32.88
C SER A 188 14.00 18.63 31.47
N TYR A 189 13.19 18.63 30.42
CA TYR A 189 13.68 18.90 29.04
C TYR A 189 12.74 19.83 28.29
N SER A 190 12.49 21.01 28.87
CA SER A 190 12.05 22.17 28.06
C SER A 190 13.30 22.79 27.42
N ASN A 191 13.91 22.07 26.49
CA ASN A 191 14.96 22.62 25.64
C ASN A 191 14.53 22.41 24.19
N ARG A 192 14.22 23.53 23.54
CA ARG A 192 14.04 23.78 22.11
C ARG A 192 14.37 22.55 21.26
N ILE A 193 13.34 21.86 20.74
CA ILE A 193 13.52 20.87 19.68
C ILE A 193 13.96 21.66 18.43
N ILE A 194 15.26 21.67 18.16
CA ILE A 194 15.82 22.24 16.94
C ILE A 194 15.57 21.21 15.83
N LYS A 195 14.81 21.59 14.80
CA LYS A 195 14.60 20.74 13.62
C LYS A 195 15.97 20.41 13.00
N GLY A 196 16.28 19.12 12.81
CA GLY A 196 17.59 18.69 12.29
C GLY A 196 18.61 18.30 13.37
N PHE A 197 18.30 18.48 14.66
CA PHE A 197 19.23 18.16 15.75
C PHE A 197 18.53 17.34 16.84
N ARG A 198 18.77 16.02 16.82
CA ARG A 198 18.24 15.05 17.80
C ARG A 198 19.40 14.32 18.48
N PHE A 199 20.40 15.08 18.87
CA PHE A 199 21.58 14.59 19.56
C PHE A 199 21.53 15.07 21.01
N ASP A 200 21.39 14.13 21.93
CA ASP A 200 21.39 14.38 23.35
C ASP A 200 22.33 13.38 24.03
N ASP A 201 23.38 13.91 24.63
CA ASP A 201 24.38 13.18 25.40
C ASP A 201 24.99 14.13 26.43
N ASP A 202 24.78 13.85 27.71
CA ASP A 202 25.26 14.66 28.82
C ASP A 202 26.78 14.84 28.83
N ARG A 203 27.53 13.94 28.17
CA ARG A 203 29.00 14.01 28.10
C ARG A 203 29.51 15.09 27.17
N LEU A 204 28.83 15.33 26.04
CA LEU A 204 29.26 16.30 25.03
C LEU A 204 28.46 17.61 25.09
N MET A 205 27.20 17.55 25.53
CA MET A 205 26.33 18.72 25.63
C MET A 205 26.63 19.58 26.86
N ASN A 206 26.09 20.80 26.89
CA ASN A 206 26.15 21.72 28.04
C ASN A 206 27.56 22.05 28.56
N GLY A 207 28.58 22.00 27.69
CA GLY A 207 29.97 22.33 28.06
C GLY A 207 30.72 21.22 28.78
N ASN A 208 30.11 20.04 28.97
CA ASN A 208 30.74 18.89 29.62
C ASN A 208 31.85 18.24 28.77
N TRP A 209 31.91 18.53 27.46
CA TRP A 209 32.97 18.08 26.56
C TRP A 209 34.38 18.50 27.03
N SER A 210 34.47 19.57 27.83
CA SER A 210 35.74 20.06 28.41
C SER A 210 36.27 19.19 29.56
N ARG A 211 35.44 18.32 30.13
CA ARG A 211 35.79 17.45 31.26
C ARG A 211 36.28 16.07 30.84
N GLU A 212 36.13 15.70 29.58
CA GLU A 212 36.61 14.42 29.06
C GLU A 212 38.14 14.42 28.86
N PRO A 213 38.81 13.27 29.06
CA PRO A 213 40.27 13.16 29.06
C PRO A 213 40.95 13.48 27.71
N ASN A 214 40.18 13.70 26.63
CA ASN A 214 40.67 13.95 25.27
C ASN A 214 40.09 15.25 24.65
N THR A 215 40.08 16.36 25.41
CA THR A 215 39.48 17.64 25.01
C THR A 215 39.95 18.16 23.64
N ASP A 216 41.23 17.99 23.31
CA ASP A 216 41.81 18.44 22.04
C ASP A 216 41.18 17.75 20.83
N ILE A 217 40.81 16.47 20.97
CA ILE A 217 40.20 15.66 19.91
C ILE A 217 38.73 16.05 19.73
N HIS A 218 38.00 16.31 20.82
CA HIS A 218 36.63 16.83 20.74
C HIS A 218 36.60 18.22 20.08
N LEU A 219 37.55 19.09 20.43
CA LEU A 219 37.66 20.43 19.86
C LEU A 219 37.98 20.37 18.36
N LEU A 220 38.90 19.50 17.95
CA LEU A 220 39.21 19.27 16.54
C LEU A 220 37.99 18.73 15.78
N PHE A 221 37.25 17.79 16.35
CA PHE A 221 36.02 17.24 15.76
C PHE A 221 34.97 18.33 15.53
N PHE A 222 34.66 19.13 16.56
CA PHE A 222 33.69 20.23 16.43
C PHE A 222 34.16 21.30 15.45
N ARG A 223 35.46 21.58 15.38
CA ARG A 223 36.04 22.52 14.42
C ARG A 223 35.89 22.02 12.98
N ILE A 224 36.10 20.73 12.73
CA ILE A 224 35.89 20.11 11.42
C ILE A 224 34.40 20.15 11.05
N LEU A 225 33.52 19.82 11.99
CA LEU A 225 32.07 19.84 11.80
C LEU A 225 31.56 21.25 11.41
N ALA A 226 32.08 22.29 12.07
CA ALA A 226 31.78 23.68 11.72
C ALA A 226 32.35 24.12 10.35
N LEU A 227 33.51 23.58 9.94
CA LEU A 227 34.16 23.94 8.69
C LEU A 227 33.52 23.26 7.47
N CYS A 228 32.88 22.11 7.65
CA CYS A 228 32.24 21.34 6.59
C CYS A 228 30.91 21.91 6.07
N HIS A 229 30.43 23.08 6.52
CA HIS A 229 29.19 23.74 6.06
C HIS A 229 27.88 22.94 6.20
N THR A 230 27.92 21.68 6.68
CA THR A 230 26.76 20.81 6.93
C THR A 230 26.13 20.98 8.32
N ALA A 231 26.63 21.92 9.12
CA ALA A 231 26.12 22.25 10.45
C ALA A 231 26.32 23.75 10.72
N ILE A 232 25.84 24.62 9.83
CA ILE A 232 25.76 26.04 10.13
C ILE A 232 24.53 26.24 11.00
N PRO A 233 24.69 26.86 12.18
CA PRO A 233 23.54 27.29 12.92
C PRO A 233 22.81 28.41 12.18
N GLU A 234 21.57 28.19 11.74
CA GLU A 234 20.78 29.22 11.07
C GLU A 234 20.36 30.30 12.07
N LEU A 235 20.49 31.57 11.68
CA LEU A 235 20.04 32.67 12.50
C LEU A 235 18.51 32.74 12.43
N ASN A 236 17.86 32.43 13.54
CA ASN A 236 16.41 32.63 13.64
C ASN A 236 16.13 34.14 13.80
N GLU A 237 15.64 34.76 12.72
CA GLU A 237 15.40 36.21 12.61
C GLU A 237 14.43 36.75 13.69
N GLU A 238 13.61 35.89 14.30
CA GLU A 238 12.67 36.29 15.35
C GLU A 238 13.26 36.27 16.77
N THR A 239 14.32 35.49 17.01
CA THR A 239 14.87 35.26 18.37
C THR A 239 16.30 35.75 18.56
N GLY A 240 17.02 36.10 17.49
CA GLY A 240 18.36 36.67 17.55
C GLY A 240 19.44 35.74 18.09
N THR A 241 19.14 34.45 18.21
CA THR A 241 20.07 33.40 18.65
C THR A 241 20.48 32.50 17.49
N PHE A 242 21.75 32.10 17.45
CA PHE A 242 22.28 31.10 16.52
C PHE A 242 21.83 29.70 16.99
N THR A 243 21.18 28.91 16.14
CA THR A 243 20.78 27.51 16.39
C THR A 243 21.41 26.56 15.42
#